data_AF-A0A0P6W4N6-F1
#
_entry.id   AF-A0A0P6W4N6-F1
#
_cell.length_a   1.000
_cell.length_b   1.000
_cell.length_c   1.000
_cell.angle_alpha   90.00
_cell.angle_beta   90.00
_cell.angle_gamma   90.00
#
_symmetry.space_group_name_H-M   'P 1'
#
loop_
_entity.id
_entity.type
_entity.pdbx_description
1 polymer ?
#
loop_
_entity_poly.entity_id
_entity_poly.type
_entity_poly.pdbx_seq_one_letter_code
_entity_poly.pdbx_strand_id
1 'polypeptide(L)'
;MTADRLAALPAIPRDADGPVFREPWEAQAFALAVRLHEACLFGWDEWAAALGAEIKAAQAAGDPDTGETYYLHWLAALEKLVAAKGAVTDAELADRKAAWDRAARATPHGEPIVLGRELQAP
;
A
#
# COMPACT_ATOMS: atom_id res chain seq x y z
N MET A 1 8.61 23.20 2.43
CA MET A 1 9.14 22.77 1.12
C MET A 1 8.40 21.49 0.70
N THR A 2 7.11 21.59 0.35
CA THR A 2 6.18 20.42 0.43
C THR A 2 5.06 20.37 -0.63
N ALA A 3 4.70 21.47 -1.31
CA ALA A 3 3.55 21.48 -2.23
C ALA A 3 3.82 20.80 -3.58
N ASP A 4 5.04 20.88 -4.09
CA ASP A 4 5.39 20.46 -5.46
C ASP A 4 5.45 18.93 -5.63
N ARG A 5 5.84 18.20 -4.56
CA ARG A 5 5.87 16.72 -4.55
C ARG A 5 4.48 16.08 -4.63
N LEU A 6 3.49 16.76 -4.06
CA LEU A 6 2.10 16.31 -4.09
C LEU A 6 1.51 16.53 -5.50
N ALA A 7 1.88 17.59 -6.22
CA ALA A 7 1.37 17.85 -7.56
C ALA A 7 1.72 16.74 -8.58
N ALA A 8 2.85 16.04 -8.39
CA ALA A 8 3.30 14.95 -9.26
C ALA A 8 2.60 13.59 -9.01
N LEU A 9 1.76 13.48 -7.98
CA LEU A 9 1.06 12.25 -7.64
C LEU A 9 -0.29 12.19 -8.37
N PRO A 10 -0.56 11.16 -9.20
CA PRO A 10 -1.81 11.05 -9.94
C PRO A 10 -3.00 11.03 -8.97
N ALA A 11 -3.87 12.04 -9.02
CA ALA A 11 -5.21 12.09 -8.41
C ALA A 11 -5.33 11.54 -6.97
N ILE A 12 -4.41 11.91 -6.06
CA ILE A 12 -4.67 11.69 -4.63
C ILE A 12 -5.93 12.47 -4.25
N PRO A 13 -6.95 11.85 -3.63
CA PRO A 13 -8.08 12.57 -3.06
C PRO A 13 -7.57 13.60 -2.04
N ARG A 14 -7.87 14.89 -2.26
CA ARG A 14 -7.40 15.99 -1.41
C ARG A 14 -8.54 16.90 -1.00
N ASP A 15 -8.45 17.43 0.21
CA ASP A 15 -9.18 18.61 0.65
C ASP A 15 -8.24 19.84 0.67
N ALA A 16 -8.69 20.94 1.30
CA ALA A 16 -7.91 22.17 1.40
C ALA A 16 -6.63 22.01 2.24
N ASP A 17 -6.54 20.97 3.08
CA ASP A 17 -5.47 20.76 4.06
C ASP A 17 -4.51 19.61 3.69
N GLY A 18 -4.91 18.72 2.78
CA GLY A 18 -4.00 17.70 2.24
C GLY A 18 -4.68 16.43 1.72
N PRO A 19 -3.94 15.31 1.60
CA PRO A 19 -4.50 14.01 1.27
C PRO A 19 -5.56 13.59 2.29
N VAL A 20 -6.72 13.16 1.80
CA VAL A 20 -7.80 12.61 2.64
C VAL A 20 -7.66 11.09 2.71
N PHE A 21 -7.58 10.56 3.92
CA PHE A 21 -7.47 9.12 4.20
C PHE A 21 -8.76 8.65 4.90
N ARG A 22 -9.40 7.62 4.35
CA ARG A 22 -10.59 6.97 4.92
C ARG A 22 -10.23 6.08 6.09
N GLU A 23 -9.06 5.45 6.02
CA GLU A 23 -8.58 4.50 7.01
C GLU A 23 -7.12 4.80 7.39
N PRO A 24 -6.68 4.52 8.63
CA PRO A 24 -5.32 4.80 9.07
C PRO A 24 -4.23 4.15 8.20
N TRP A 25 -4.51 2.99 7.59
CA TRP A 25 -3.56 2.28 6.75
C TRP A 25 -3.28 3.01 5.43
N GLU A 26 -4.22 3.79 4.90
CA GLU A 26 -4.04 4.55 3.66
C GLU A 26 -2.97 5.63 3.85
N ALA A 27 -2.99 6.31 5.00
CA ALA A 27 -1.96 7.28 5.39
C ALA A 27 -0.59 6.63 5.52
N GLN A 28 -0.53 5.40 6.05
CA GLN A 28 0.71 4.66 6.19
C GLN A 28 1.28 4.24 4.82
N ALA A 29 0.43 3.74 3.91
CA ALA A 29 0.84 3.37 2.56
C ALA A 29 1.37 4.60 1.77
N PHE A 30 0.69 5.74 1.88
CA PHE A 30 1.14 7.00 1.31
C PHE A 30 2.50 7.42 1.88
N ALA A 31 2.63 7.43 3.22
CA ALA A 31 3.88 7.79 3.87
C ALA A 31 5.04 6.86 3.43
N LEU A 32 4.80 5.55 3.33
CA LEU A 32 5.80 4.59 2.87
C LEU A 32 6.27 4.89 1.44
N ALA A 33 5.35 5.15 0.51
CA ALA A 33 5.70 5.53 -0.86
C ALA A 33 6.57 6.80 -0.91
N VAL A 34 6.21 7.83 -0.13
CA VAL A 34 7.01 9.07 -0.03
C VAL A 34 8.41 8.78 0.51
N ARG A 35 8.53 7.99 1.59
CA ARG A 35 9.81 7.66 2.22
C ARG A 35 10.72 6.86 1.30
N LEU A 36 10.17 5.92 0.53
CA LEU A 36 10.93 5.12 -0.43
C LEU A 36 11.42 5.95 -1.62
N HIS A 37 10.61 6.90 -2.09
CA HIS A 37 11.04 7.89 -3.08
C HIS A 37 12.15 8.80 -2.50
N GLU A 38 12.01 9.29 -1.26
CA GLU A 38 13.05 10.09 -0.59
C GLU A 38 14.36 9.33 -0.41
N ALA A 39 14.29 8.01 -0.24
CA ALA A 39 15.44 7.11 -0.22
C ALA A 39 15.97 6.77 -1.63
N CYS A 40 15.43 7.40 -2.68
CA CYS A 40 15.80 7.19 -4.08
C CYS A 40 15.64 5.74 -4.57
N LEU A 41 14.73 4.96 -3.97
CA LEU A 41 14.46 3.59 -4.45
C LEU A 41 13.78 3.59 -5.82
N PHE A 42 12.91 4.58 -6.07
CA PHE A 42 12.25 4.83 -7.35
C PHE A 42 12.00 6.32 -7.53
N GLY A 43 11.87 6.76 -8.79
CA GLY A 43 11.44 8.11 -9.15
C GLY A 43 9.91 8.25 -9.20
N TRP A 44 9.40 9.49 -9.18
CA TRP A 44 7.97 9.75 -9.30
C TRP A 44 7.36 9.32 -10.65
N ASP A 45 8.13 9.38 -11.74
CA ASP A 45 7.67 8.91 -13.05
C ASP A 45 7.45 7.38 -13.05
N GLU A 46 8.36 6.64 -12.41
CA GLU A 46 8.22 5.19 -12.25
C GLU A 46 7.02 4.84 -11.36
N TRP A 47 6.83 5.60 -10.28
CA TRP A 47 5.66 5.47 -9.42
C TRP A 47 4.35 5.71 -10.18
N ALA A 48 4.26 6.81 -10.93
CA ALA A 48 3.08 7.16 -11.71
C ALA A 48 2.77 6.11 -12.78
N ALA A 49 3.81 5.56 -13.44
CA ALA A 49 3.65 4.48 -14.39
C ALA A 49 3.14 3.19 -13.73
N ALA A 50 3.71 2.79 -12.59
CA ALA A 50 3.28 1.60 -11.85
C ALA A 50 1.83 1.73 -11.37
N LEU A 51 1.46 2.86 -10.74
CA LEU A 51 0.10 3.11 -10.29
C LEU A 51 -0.91 3.14 -11.44
N GLY A 52 -0.55 3.80 -12.55
CA GLY A 52 -1.38 3.85 -13.74
C GLY A 52 -1.62 2.48 -14.37
N ALA A 53 -0.65 1.57 -14.29
CA ALA A 53 -0.80 0.19 -14.75
C ALA A 53 -1.79 -0.60 -13.87
N GLU A 54 -1.70 -0.46 -12.55
CA GLU A 54 -2.62 -1.14 -11.62
C GLU A 54 -4.05 -0.66 -11.76
N ILE A 55 -4.27 0.66 -11.84
CA ILE A 55 -5.62 1.23 -12.02
C ILE A 55 -6.23 0.73 -13.33
N LYS A 56 -5.46 0.73 -14.43
CA LYS A 56 -5.94 0.21 -15.73
C LYS A 56 -6.28 -1.28 -15.66
N ALA A 57 -5.45 -2.08 -14.97
CA ALA A 57 -5.71 -3.51 -14.80
C ALA A 57 -6.99 -3.75 -13.98
N ALA A 58 -7.21 -2.99 -12.91
CA ALA A 58 -8.41 -3.07 -12.09
C ALA A 58 -9.68 -2.64 -12.84
N GLN A 59 -9.62 -1.53 -13.56
CA GLN A 59 -10.72 -1.07 -14.43
C GLN A 59 -11.08 -2.13 -15.49
N ALA A 60 -10.08 -2.75 -16.10
CA ALA A 60 -10.29 -3.84 -17.06
C ALA A 60 -10.92 -5.09 -16.41
N ALA A 61 -10.70 -5.31 -15.11
CA ALA A 61 -11.32 -6.37 -14.31
C ALA A 61 -12.72 -6.02 -13.79
N GLY A 62 -13.25 -4.83 -14.12
CA GLY A 62 -14.61 -4.40 -13.77
C GLY A 62 -14.71 -3.61 -12.47
N ASP A 63 -13.60 -3.08 -11.95
CA ASP A 63 -13.61 -2.23 -10.77
C ASP A 63 -14.43 -0.95 -11.02
N PRO A 64 -15.51 -0.70 -10.24
CA PRO A 64 -16.26 0.53 -10.37
C PRO A 64 -15.39 1.69 -9.91
N ASP A 65 -15.20 2.68 -10.77
CA ASP A 65 -14.35 3.86 -10.53
C ASP A 65 -15.00 4.84 -9.52
N THR A 66 -15.25 4.35 -8.31
CA THR A 66 -15.90 5.07 -7.19
C THR A 66 -14.87 5.66 -6.22
N GLY A 67 -13.59 5.35 -6.41
CA GLY A 67 -12.48 5.76 -5.55
C GLY A 67 -12.34 4.94 -4.26
N GLU A 68 -13.24 3.99 -3.98
CA GLU A 68 -13.17 3.16 -2.76
C GLU A 68 -12.00 2.17 -2.79
N THR A 69 -11.58 1.76 -3.98
CA THR A 69 -10.47 0.83 -4.23
C THR A 69 -9.16 1.54 -4.55
N TYR A 70 -9.15 2.87 -4.57
CA TYR A 70 -7.99 3.64 -5.03
C TYR A 70 -6.72 3.35 -4.24
N TYR A 71 -6.79 3.34 -2.90
CA TYR A 71 -5.63 3.01 -2.07
C TYR A 71 -5.26 1.52 -2.10
N LEU A 72 -6.16 0.63 -2.56
CA LEU A 72 -5.81 -0.77 -2.83
C LEU A 72 -4.91 -0.86 -4.07
N HIS A 73 -5.23 -0.12 -5.13
CA HIS A 73 -4.36 -0.01 -6.32
C HIS A 73 -3.03 0.64 -5.99
N TRP A 74 -3.05 1.65 -5.10
CA TRP A 74 -1.85 2.27 -4.56
C TRP A 74 -0.95 1.27 -3.86
N LEU A 75 -1.52 0.45 -2.96
CA LEU A 75 -0.76 -0.57 -2.25
C LEU A 75 -0.21 -1.63 -3.20
N ALA A 76 -1.02 -2.11 -4.15
CA ALA A 76 -0.60 -3.09 -5.16
C ALA A 76 0.56 -2.56 -6.03
N ALA A 77 0.49 -1.30 -6.45
CA ALA A 77 1.56 -0.65 -7.21
C ALA A 77 2.84 -0.54 -6.38
N LEU A 78 2.72 -0.19 -5.10
CA LEU A 78 3.85 -0.10 -4.19
C LEU A 78 4.54 -1.45 -4.00
N GLU A 79 3.79 -2.50 -3.69
CA GLU A 79 4.31 -3.86 -3.52
C GLU A 79 5.06 -4.34 -4.75
N LYS A 80 4.47 -4.19 -5.95
CA LYS A 80 5.10 -4.57 -7.21
C LYS A 80 6.35 -3.76 -7.50
N LEU A 81 6.32 -2.45 -7.26
CA LEU A 81 7.46 -1.59 -7.52
C LEU A 81 8.63 -1.90 -6.59
N VAL A 82 8.40 -2.10 -5.29
CA VAL A 82 9.48 -2.46 -4.36
C VAL A 82 10.06 -3.84 -4.63
N ALA A 83 9.23 -4.79 -5.08
CA ALA A 83 9.68 -6.10 -5.51
C ALA A 83 10.53 -6.01 -6.81
N ALA A 84 10.07 -5.25 -7.80
CA ALA A 84 10.82 -5.02 -9.05
C ALA A 84 12.16 -4.31 -8.80
N LYS A 85 12.25 -3.46 -7.77
CA LYS A 85 13.50 -2.82 -7.33
C LYS A 85 14.39 -3.71 -6.46
N GLY A 86 13.95 -4.92 -6.12
CA GLY A 86 14.70 -5.88 -5.31
C GLY A 86 14.83 -5.52 -3.83
N ALA A 87 14.00 -4.61 -3.31
CA ALA A 87 13.99 -4.25 -1.89
C ALA A 87 13.33 -5.34 -1.02
N VAL A 88 12.43 -6.11 -1.63
CA VAL A 88 11.77 -7.30 -1.08
C VAL A 88 11.54 -8.29 -2.21
N THR A 89 11.29 -9.54 -1.89
CA THR A 89 10.83 -10.56 -2.83
C THR A 89 9.33 -10.78 -2.70
N ASP A 90 8.69 -11.30 -3.76
CA ASP A 90 7.28 -11.70 -3.73
C ASP A 90 7.02 -12.76 -2.64
N ALA A 91 8.00 -13.65 -2.41
CA ALA A 91 7.94 -14.65 -1.35
C ALA A 91 7.94 -14.01 0.04
N GLU A 92 8.83 -13.04 0.32
CA GLU A 92 8.85 -12.34 1.61
C GLU A 92 7.55 -11.56 1.87
N LEU A 93 6.98 -10.94 0.83
CA LEU A 93 5.68 -10.27 0.94
C LEU A 93 4.56 -11.27 1.25
N ALA A 94 4.51 -12.39 0.53
CA ALA A 94 3.52 -13.45 0.76
C ALA A 94 3.65 -14.06 2.16
N ASP A 95 4.87 -14.37 2.59
CA ASP A 95 5.16 -14.93 3.92
C ASP A 95 4.78 -13.95 5.02
N ARG A 96 5.05 -12.66 4.84
CA ARG A 96 4.67 -11.61 5.80
C ARG A 96 3.15 -11.49 5.93
N LYS A 97 2.42 -11.50 4.80
CA LYS A 97 0.95 -11.50 4.79
C LYS A 97 0.39 -12.72 5.50
N ALA A 98 0.91 -13.91 5.18
CA ALA A 98 0.49 -15.16 5.80
C ALA A 98 0.78 -15.19 7.31
N ALA A 99 1.91 -14.63 7.76
CA ALA A 99 2.25 -14.56 9.17
C ALA A 99 1.30 -13.63 9.96
N TRP A 100 0.93 -12.48 9.39
CA TRP A 100 -0.08 -11.61 9.99
C TRP A 100 -1.47 -12.24 10.04
N ASP A 101 -1.85 -12.95 8.98
CA ASP A 101 -3.11 -13.66 8.90
C ASP A 101 -3.21 -14.81 9.93
N ARG A 102 -2.11 -15.55 10.14
CA ARG A 102 -2.00 -16.51 11.26
C ARG A 102 -2.11 -15.81 12.62
N ALA A 103 -1.42 -14.70 12.82
CA ALA A 103 -1.46 -13.93 14.07
C ALA A 103 -2.86 -13.40 14.38
N ALA A 104 -3.57 -12.89 13.37
CA ALA A 104 -4.94 -12.41 13.51
C ALA A 104 -5.88 -13.54 13.96
N ARG A 105 -5.81 -14.71 13.33
CA ARG A 105 -6.59 -15.89 13.73
C ARG A 105 -6.25 -16.42 15.12
N ALA A 106 -4.99 -16.26 15.55
CA ALA A 106 -4.54 -16.71 16.85
C ALA A 106 -4.85 -15.73 18.00
N THR A 107 -5.34 -14.53 17.69
CA THR A 107 -5.60 -13.48 18.69
C THR A 107 -7.05 -13.55 19.17
N PRO A 108 -7.31 -13.81 20.46
CA PRO A 108 -8.66 -13.74 21.03
C PRO A 108 -9.29 -12.35 20.83
N HIS A 109 -10.62 -12.32 20.72
CA HIS A 109 -11.34 -11.05 20.60
C HIS A 109 -11.05 -10.13 21.79
N GLY A 110 -10.71 -8.87 21.50
CA GLY A 110 -10.37 -7.85 22.50
C GLY A 110 -8.88 -7.75 22.81
N GLU A 111 -8.04 -8.65 22.30
CA GLU A 111 -6.58 -8.54 22.40
C GLU A 111 -5.96 -7.91 21.15
N PRO A 112 -4.82 -7.21 21.29
CA PRO A 112 -4.09 -6.68 20.14
C PRO A 112 -3.43 -7.81 19.34
N ILE A 113 -3.51 -7.72 18.01
CA ILE A 113 -2.85 -8.66 17.10
C ILE A 113 -1.34 -8.35 17.10
N VAL A 114 -0.52 -9.34 17.45
CA VAL A 114 0.94 -9.24 17.47
C VAL A 114 1.53 -10.30 16.55
N LEU A 115 2.43 -9.88 15.66
CA LEU A 115 3.11 -10.79 14.74
C LEU A 115 3.89 -11.87 15.49
N GLY A 116 3.82 -13.12 15.01
CA GLY A 116 4.46 -14.27 15.65
C GLY A 116 3.58 -14.95 16.70
N ARG A 117 2.38 -14.42 16.99
CA ARG A 117 1.36 -15.19 17.70
C ARG A 117 0.85 -16.31 16.80
N GLU A 118 0.87 -17.53 17.30
CA GLU A 118 0.41 -18.72 16.59
C GLU A 118 -0.63 -19.47 17.41
N LEU A 119 -1.60 -20.09 16.74
CA LEU A 119 -2.54 -21.00 17.40
C LEU A 119 -1.74 -22.19 17.93
N GLN A 120 -1.72 -22.38 19.25
CA GLN A 120 -1.17 -23.60 19.83
C GLN A 120 -2.12 -24.75 19.48
N ALA A 121 -1.57 -25.83 18.89
CA ALA A 121 -2.33 -27.05 18.66
C ALA A 121 -2.77 -27.65 20.01
N PRO A 122 -3.99 -28.22 20.10
CA PRO A 122 -4.50 -28.86 21.31
C PRO A 122 -3.71 -30.10 21.71
#